data_AF-A0A9C7Q1Z5-F1
#
_entry.id   AF-A0A9C7Q1Z5-F1
#
_cell.length_a   1.000
_cell.length_b   1.000
_cell.length_c   1.000
_cell.angle_alpha   90.00
_cell.angle_beta   90.00
_cell.angle_gamma   90.00
#
_symmetry.space_group_name_H-M   'P 1'
#
loop_
_entity.id
_entity.type
_entity.pdbx_description
1 polymer ?
#
loop_
_entity_poly.entity_id
_entity_poly.type
_entity_poly.pdbx_seq_one_letter_code
_entity_poly.pdbx_strand_id
1 'polypeptide(L)'
;MWHSRFSNRRIQRFQRNKAFSISYIIWSYSLDIVDYFKRLTGAEVLWEERVNSASSAMGKEHYIWLTTRRHTLSKTIKRMWYLGRKIWGFLFVLFVFCWYVSYLGKIMPVVEKTKYKQEPKKEWEDKEQLAVPEWHLPYINNQLLQLRAQGKEVNEELMKKYYHLPHSVTDEIEYVPMEDTEKFSAESPKRTELSNPMRANSKAPTEQTNKVIHDKAVPVSQHKKSSFSGSKVSKNEWRIPKSNIPISPVPETVAKSLKSLVDKYLEPFLGGVSQEQYMEVLQRNTYAVTPKGANKGVSCVLIQIVDHEIYVLDPYQITSSGKALYRNRLEQALVLIQKLLEKKSLPNVEFVLSLHDCVQTVSKPHHYRVAKYIESRPIFTVIHCNFSDNLPFPMLEGSSNRGDWKSWDTSYSIPWNKKSNQAVFRGGLRDSSYFQSREEAQRKCLDIGRGKLLHLQEKRGDLLNISVGGRCFKSYVLNRMSFEQQQQFKYNIYAEGNCFWADRLAKQLFASFVTIKQETPCGVYFEPLLRPMTHYIPTNYMFDDLIEKIEWAQAHDDQVKQIMQQANQWASQYLSFSAVLTFVELLLREYASLLQQPISINREAIKVLFE
;
A
#
# COMPACT_ATOMS: atom_id res chain seq x y z
N MET A 1 -78.11 33.03 -27.68
CA MET A 1 -77.43 34.32 -27.95
C MET A 1 -76.07 34.29 -27.27
N TRP A 2 -75.03 34.43 -28.08
CA TRP A 2 -73.63 34.61 -27.68
C TRP A 2 -73.45 35.90 -26.87
N HIS A 3 -72.64 35.88 -25.80
CA HIS A 3 -71.44 36.73 -25.69
C HIS A 3 -70.61 36.46 -24.42
N SER A 4 -69.29 36.46 -24.66
CA SER A 4 -68.11 36.62 -23.81
C SER A 4 -68.25 37.01 -22.33
N ARG A 5 -67.41 36.37 -21.49
CA ARG A 5 -66.50 37.06 -20.55
C ARG A 5 -65.27 36.19 -20.26
N PHE A 6 -64.18 36.49 -20.98
CA PHE A 6 -62.82 36.16 -20.55
C PHE A 6 -62.58 36.75 -19.15
N SER A 7 -62.03 35.97 -18.22
CA SER A 7 -61.53 36.52 -16.96
C SER A 7 -60.09 36.08 -16.69
N ASN A 8 -59.29 37.09 -16.34
CA ASN A 8 -57.83 37.14 -16.13
C ASN A 8 -57.23 36.18 -15.10
N ARG A 9 -57.96 35.16 -14.61
CA ARG A 9 -57.51 34.30 -13.50
C ARG A 9 -56.58 33.15 -13.89
N ARG A 10 -56.58 32.68 -15.15
CA ARG A 10 -55.67 31.60 -15.59
C ARG A 10 -54.27 32.09 -15.97
N ILE A 11 -54.12 33.35 -16.42
CA ILE A 11 -52.81 33.90 -16.80
C ILE A 11 -52.00 34.31 -15.55
N GLN A 12 -52.63 34.85 -14.51
CA GLN A 12 -51.94 35.18 -13.25
C GLN A 12 -51.45 33.94 -12.48
N ARG A 13 -52.18 32.82 -12.50
CA ARG A 13 -51.76 31.58 -11.82
C ARG A 13 -50.61 30.88 -12.55
N PHE A 14 -50.51 31.05 -13.86
CA PHE A 14 -49.41 30.51 -14.66
C PHE A 14 -48.11 31.33 -14.54
N GLN A 15 -48.21 32.65 -14.37
CA GLN A 15 -47.05 33.51 -14.13
C GLN A 15 -46.50 33.39 -12.70
N ARG A 16 -47.35 33.19 -11.68
CA ARG A 16 -46.90 32.99 -10.29
C ARG A 16 -46.04 31.73 -10.11
N ASN A 17 -46.40 30.62 -10.75
CA ASN A 17 -45.64 29.35 -10.63
C ASN A 17 -44.28 29.38 -11.36
N LYS A 18 -44.17 30.13 -12.47
CA LYS A 18 -42.88 30.35 -13.15
C LYS A 18 -41.97 31.28 -12.36
N ALA A 19 -42.51 32.36 -11.79
CA ALA A 19 -41.74 33.27 -10.94
C ALA A 19 -41.19 32.55 -9.69
N PHE A 20 -42.00 31.69 -9.04
CA PHE A 20 -41.56 30.91 -7.87
C PHE A 20 -40.45 29.90 -8.21
N SER A 21 -40.54 29.24 -9.37
CA SER A 21 -39.52 28.27 -9.82
C SER A 21 -38.20 28.94 -10.19
N ILE A 22 -38.26 30.15 -10.78
CA ILE A 22 -37.07 30.94 -11.12
C ILE A 22 -36.43 31.51 -9.85
N SER A 23 -37.22 32.01 -8.90
CA SER A 23 -36.72 32.48 -7.61
C SER A 23 -36.06 31.37 -6.78
N TYR A 24 -36.60 30.13 -6.80
CA TYR A 24 -35.99 29.00 -6.09
C TYR A 24 -34.67 28.56 -6.72
N ILE A 25 -34.59 28.57 -8.06
CA ILE A 25 -33.33 28.29 -8.77
C ILE A 25 -32.31 29.39 -8.45
N ILE A 26 -32.68 30.66 -8.58
CA ILE A 26 -31.79 31.78 -8.24
C ILE A 26 -31.33 31.68 -6.78
N TRP A 27 -32.21 31.30 -5.84
CA TRP A 27 -31.88 31.13 -4.42
C TRP A 27 -30.92 29.95 -4.17
N SER A 28 -31.10 28.81 -4.83
CA SER A 28 -30.16 27.66 -4.73
C SER A 28 -28.78 27.98 -5.31
N TYR A 29 -28.72 28.73 -6.42
CA TYR A 29 -27.45 29.14 -7.02
C TYR A 29 -26.74 30.21 -6.18
N SER A 30 -27.48 31.08 -5.49
CA SER A 30 -26.91 32.01 -4.52
C SER A 30 -26.29 31.29 -3.31
N LEU A 31 -26.88 30.18 -2.85
CA LEU A 31 -26.34 29.37 -1.75
C LEU A 31 -25.03 28.66 -2.16
N ASP A 32 -24.96 28.09 -3.36
CA ASP A 32 -23.73 27.44 -3.87
C ASP A 32 -22.59 28.44 -4.11
N ILE A 33 -22.91 29.66 -4.55
CA ILE A 33 -21.93 30.73 -4.75
C ILE A 33 -21.43 31.26 -3.40
N VAL A 34 -22.31 31.42 -2.41
CA VAL A 34 -21.92 31.82 -1.06
C VAL A 34 -21.06 30.73 -0.41
N ASP A 35 -21.36 29.45 -0.60
CA ASP A 35 -20.53 28.35 -0.08
C ASP A 35 -19.15 28.28 -0.76
N TYR A 36 -19.09 28.63 -2.05
CA TYR A 36 -17.83 28.78 -2.78
C TYR A 36 -16.99 29.96 -2.25
N PHE A 37 -17.60 31.11 -1.95
CA PHE A 37 -16.90 32.25 -1.37
C PHE A 37 -16.53 32.05 0.12
N LYS A 38 -17.35 31.36 0.92
CA LYS A 38 -17.02 30.94 2.29
C LYS A 38 -15.72 30.15 2.35
N ARG A 39 -15.48 29.26 1.39
CA ARG A 39 -14.24 28.46 1.27
C ARG A 39 -13.02 29.29 0.85
N LEU A 40 -13.22 30.43 0.22
CA LEU A 40 -12.15 31.32 -0.23
C LEU A 40 -11.76 32.38 0.80
N THR A 41 -12.68 32.81 1.68
CA THR A 41 -12.45 33.94 2.59
C THR A 41 -12.45 33.60 4.09
N GLY A 42 -12.90 32.41 4.50
CA GLY A 42 -12.76 31.92 5.87
C GLY A 42 -13.56 32.67 6.96
N ALA A 43 -14.59 33.45 6.60
CA ALA A 43 -15.40 34.22 7.57
C ALA A 43 -16.74 33.51 7.91
N GLU A 44 -16.99 33.25 9.20
CA GLU A 44 -18.27 32.75 9.73
C GLU A 44 -19.15 33.89 10.24
N VAL A 45 -20.40 34.00 9.75
CA VAL A 45 -21.46 34.81 10.40
C VAL A 45 -22.80 34.08 10.36
N LEU A 46 -23.50 34.13 11.50
CA LEU A 46 -24.72 33.45 11.96
C LEU A 46 -25.95 33.60 11.03
N TRP A 47 -26.54 32.48 10.58
CA TRP A 47 -27.84 32.47 9.87
C TRP A 47 -28.58 31.10 9.94
N GLU A 48 -28.57 30.40 11.08
CA GLU A 48 -29.20 29.05 11.17
C GLU A 48 -30.67 29.03 11.62
N GLU A 49 -31.23 30.08 12.19
CA GLU A 49 -32.59 29.98 12.78
C GLU A 49 -33.77 30.14 11.80
N ARG A 50 -33.57 30.61 10.56
CA ARG A 50 -34.69 30.85 9.61
C ARG A 50 -34.92 29.76 8.57
N VAL A 51 -33.99 28.81 8.39
CA VAL A 51 -34.11 27.75 7.36
C VAL A 51 -35.00 26.60 7.82
N ASN A 52 -35.04 26.32 9.12
CA ASN A 52 -35.77 25.18 9.68
C ASN A 52 -37.31 25.37 9.76
N SER A 53 -37.83 26.58 9.54
CA SER A 53 -39.29 26.81 9.56
C SER A 53 -39.98 26.60 8.20
N ALA A 54 -39.23 26.49 7.10
CA ALA A 54 -39.80 26.41 5.74
C ALA A 54 -39.84 24.98 5.17
N SER A 55 -39.01 24.07 5.67
CA SER A 55 -38.90 22.68 5.22
C SER A 55 -40.01 21.76 5.73
N SER A 56 -40.81 22.18 6.72
CA SER A 56 -41.95 21.41 7.25
C SER A 56 -43.26 21.57 6.44
N ALA A 57 -43.31 22.47 5.45
CA ALA A 57 -44.54 22.81 4.73
C ALA A 57 -44.71 22.18 3.32
N MET A 58 -43.76 21.38 2.82
CA MET A 58 -43.83 20.80 1.46
C MET A 58 -43.95 19.26 1.48
N GLY A 59 -45.19 18.76 1.40
CA GLY A 59 -45.52 17.33 1.34
C GLY A 59 -45.14 16.63 0.02
N LYS A 60 -44.98 15.31 0.11
CA LYS A 60 -44.39 14.36 -0.87
C LYS A 60 -45.04 14.24 -2.26
N GLU A 61 -46.15 14.91 -2.56
CA GLU A 61 -46.90 14.68 -3.81
C GLU A 61 -46.49 15.56 -5.00
N HIS A 62 -45.76 16.66 -4.81
CA HIS A 62 -45.42 17.57 -5.91
C HIS A 62 -44.23 17.12 -6.79
N TYR A 63 -43.42 16.17 -6.34
CA TYR A 63 -42.22 15.73 -7.06
C TYR A 63 -42.54 14.78 -8.24
N ILE A 64 -43.68 14.09 -8.19
CA ILE A 64 -44.09 13.09 -9.21
C ILE A 64 -44.74 13.76 -10.45
N TRP A 65 -45.24 14.99 -10.32
CA TRP A 65 -45.93 15.67 -11.42
C TRP A 65 -44.99 16.34 -12.45
N LEU A 66 -43.76 16.71 -12.07
CA LEU A 66 -42.84 17.47 -12.93
C LEU A 66 -42.02 16.61 -13.92
N THR A 67 -41.95 15.30 -13.72
CA THR A 67 -41.11 14.39 -14.51
C THR A 67 -41.82 13.81 -15.75
N THR A 68 -43.14 13.92 -15.86
CA THR A 68 -43.94 13.16 -16.84
C THR A 68 -44.36 13.90 -18.13
N ARG A 69 -43.98 15.17 -18.35
CA ARG A 69 -44.30 15.89 -19.61
C ARG A 69 -43.10 16.55 -20.33
N ARG A 70 -41.96 15.87 -20.40
CA ARG A 70 -40.75 16.35 -21.10
C ARG A 70 -40.62 15.93 -22.58
N HIS A 71 -41.66 15.35 -23.17
CA HIS A 71 -41.65 14.86 -24.55
C HIS A 71 -42.66 15.60 -25.44
N THR A 72 -42.37 16.86 -25.81
CA THR A 72 -42.88 17.52 -27.04
C THR A 72 -42.23 18.90 -27.25
N LEU A 73 -40.89 18.99 -27.25
CA LEU A 73 -40.20 20.18 -27.78
C LEU A 73 -39.11 19.80 -28.77
N SER A 74 -39.18 20.42 -29.95
CA SER A 74 -38.26 20.24 -31.09
C SER A 74 -36.79 20.39 -30.68
N LYS A 75 -35.92 19.54 -31.24
CA LYS A 75 -34.46 19.51 -31.00
C LYS A 75 -33.78 20.87 -31.23
N THR A 76 -34.34 21.72 -32.08
CA THR A 76 -33.80 23.05 -32.41
C THR A 76 -33.92 24.03 -31.24
N ILE A 77 -35.05 24.02 -30.51
CA ILE A 77 -35.27 24.90 -29.36
C ILE A 77 -34.38 24.49 -28.18
N LYS A 78 -34.13 23.18 -28.00
CA LYS A 78 -33.20 22.69 -26.98
C LYS A 78 -31.75 23.16 -27.24
N ARG A 79 -31.33 23.25 -28.50
CA ARG A 79 -30.00 23.75 -28.86
C ARG A 79 -29.88 25.26 -28.67
N MET A 80 -30.88 26.05 -29.06
CA MET A 80 -30.91 27.50 -28.81
C MET A 80 -30.93 27.82 -27.31
N TRP A 81 -31.67 27.05 -26.51
CA TRP A 81 -31.71 27.21 -25.06
C TRP A 81 -30.37 26.88 -24.38
N TYR A 82 -29.67 25.84 -24.85
CA TYR A 82 -28.35 25.48 -24.34
C TYR A 82 -27.27 26.51 -24.71
N LEU A 83 -27.35 27.09 -25.91
CA LEU A 83 -26.45 28.15 -26.36
C LEU A 83 -26.68 29.45 -25.58
N GLY A 84 -27.95 29.84 -25.38
CA GLY A 84 -28.32 30.98 -24.55
C GLY A 84 -27.84 30.86 -23.11
N ARG A 85 -27.90 29.65 -22.53
CA ARG A 85 -27.41 29.37 -21.17
C ARG A 85 -25.89 29.53 -21.04
N LYS A 86 -25.11 29.18 -22.06
CA LYS A 86 -23.65 29.40 -22.06
C LYS A 86 -23.29 30.87 -22.21
N ILE A 87 -23.99 31.61 -23.07
CA ILE A 87 -23.74 33.04 -23.29
C ILE A 87 -24.08 33.84 -22.02
N TRP A 88 -25.23 33.57 -21.39
CA TRP A 88 -25.63 34.24 -20.15
C TRP A 88 -24.72 33.88 -18.97
N GLY A 89 -24.27 32.63 -18.86
CA GLY A 89 -23.29 32.24 -17.84
C GLY A 89 -21.96 32.97 -18.00
N PHE A 90 -21.48 33.11 -19.24
CA PHE A 90 -20.24 33.84 -19.53
C PHE A 90 -20.36 35.34 -19.22
N LEU A 91 -21.47 35.98 -19.63
CA LEU A 91 -21.73 37.39 -19.35
C LEU A 91 -21.86 37.68 -17.85
N PHE A 92 -22.45 36.76 -17.08
CA PHE A 92 -22.56 36.91 -15.62
C PHE A 92 -21.20 36.82 -14.92
N VAL A 93 -20.33 35.88 -15.32
CA VAL A 93 -18.96 35.78 -14.78
C VAL A 93 -18.15 37.04 -15.12
N LEU A 94 -18.29 37.56 -16.34
CA LEU A 94 -17.65 38.80 -16.75
C LEU A 94 -18.13 40.00 -15.91
N PHE A 95 -19.44 40.08 -15.64
CA PHE A 95 -20.02 41.13 -14.81
C PHE A 95 -19.52 41.06 -13.35
N VAL A 96 -19.47 39.88 -12.75
CA VAL A 96 -18.94 39.68 -11.39
C VAL A 96 -17.45 40.03 -11.32
N PHE A 97 -16.67 39.67 -12.34
CA PHE A 97 -15.25 40.02 -12.40
C PHE A 97 -15.04 41.54 -12.52
N CYS A 98 -15.78 42.21 -13.41
CA CYS A 98 -15.72 43.67 -13.55
C CYS A 98 -16.17 44.39 -12.27
N TRP A 99 -17.21 43.88 -11.60
CA TRP A 99 -17.67 44.40 -10.32
C TRP A 99 -16.63 44.22 -9.21
N TYR A 100 -15.97 43.07 -9.15
CA TYR A 100 -14.93 42.76 -8.17
C TYR A 100 -13.67 43.63 -8.37
N VAL A 101 -13.22 43.82 -9.61
CA VAL A 101 -12.09 44.71 -9.93
C VAL A 101 -12.41 46.17 -9.59
N SER A 102 -13.65 46.61 -9.86
CA SER A 102 -14.11 47.96 -9.49
C SER A 102 -14.26 48.14 -7.96
N TYR A 103 -14.63 47.08 -7.25
CA TYR A 103 -14.72 47.05 -5.79
C TYR A 103 -13.34 47.09 -5.13
N LEU A 104 -12.36 46.34 -5.64
CA LEU A 104 -10.97 46.37 -5.17
C LEU A 104 -10.30 47.72 -5.42
N GLY A 105 -10.57 48.36 -6.56
CA GLY A 105 -10.08 49.71 -6.87
C GLY A 105 -10.62 50.80 -5.93
N LYS A 106 -11.70 50.55 -5.20
CA LYS A 106 -12.29 51.49 -4.23
C LYS A 106 -11.85 51.25 -2.78
N ILE A 107 -11.23 50.11 -2.47
CA ILE A 107 -10.93 49.68 -1.08
C ILE A 107 -9.43 49.69 -0.77
N MET A 108 -8.55 49.83 -1.76
CA MET A 108 -7.12 49.99 -1.48
C MET A 108 -6.76 51.47 -1.27
N PRO A 109 -6.42 51.91 -0.05
CA PRO A 109 -5.58 53.09 0.09
C PRO A 109 -4.19 52.78 -0.47
N VAL A 110 -3.62 53.76 -1.16
CA VAL A 110 -2.24 53.79 -1.66
C VAL A 110 -1.29 53.49 -0.49
N VAL A 111 -0.69 52.31 -0.46
CA VAL A 111 0.39 51.99 0.48
C VAL A 111 1.68 52.57 -0.09
N GLU A 112 2.05 53.72 0.46
CA GLU A 112 3.35 54.35 0.26
C GLU A 112 4.50 53.41 0.66
N LYS A 113 5.53 53.40 -0.19
CA LYS A 113 6.81 52.74 0.04
C LYS A 113 7.45 53.25 1.34
N THR A 114 7.42 52.44 2.39
CA THR A 114 8.28 52.64 3.56
C THR A 114 9.33 51.53 3.65
N LYS A 115 10.56 51.99 3.91
CA LYS A 115 11.83 51.28 3.85
C LYS A 115 11.88 50.09 4.81
N TYR A 116 12.20 48.91 4.29
CA TYR A 116 12.70 47.79 5.10
C TYR A 116 14.05 48.19 5.72
N LYS A 117 14.06 48.45 7.03
CA LYS A 117 15.28 48.41 7.85
C LYS A 117 15.61 46.94 8.11
N GLN A 118 16.82 46.54 7.77
CA GLN A 118 17.39 45.25 8.18
C GLN A 118 17.62 45.28 9.71
N GLU A 119 17.02 44.34 10.43
CA GLU A 119 17.46 43.98 11.79
C GLU A 119 18.56 42.91 11.70
N PRO A 120 19.58 42.96 12.57
CA PRO A 120 20.76 42.12 12.46
C PRO A 120 20.48 40.67 12.90
N LYS A 121 21.12 39.72 12.19
CA LYS A 121 21.16 38.30 12.52
C LYS A 121 21.63 38.12 13.97
N LYS A 122 20.80 37.49 14.80
CA LYS A 122 21.28 36.84 16.03
C LYS A 122 21.99 35.54 15.66
N GLU A 123 23.25 35.47 16.03
CA GLU A 123 24.02 34.24 16.17
C GLU A 123 23.26 33.26 17.06
N TRP A 124 23.10 32.03 16.59
CA TRP A 124 22.65 30.90 17.40
C TRP A 124 23.88 30.03 17.65
N GLU A 125 24.61 30.37 18.71
CA GLU A 125 25.50 29.42 19.38
C GLU A 125 24.75 28.79 20.56
N ASP A 126 24.95 27.48 20.68
CA ASP A 126 24.60 26.53 21.74
C ASP A 126 23.17 25.99 21.90
N LYS A 127 23.13 24.64 21.98
CA LYS A 127 22.08 23.68 22.38
C LYS A 127 21.24 23.13 21.20
N GLU A 128 21.15 21.84 20.91
CA GLU A 128 21.40 20.59 21.62
C GLU A 128 22.04 19.56 20.66
N GLN A 129 22.94 18.71 21.17
CA GLN A 129 23.33 17.49 20.46
C GLN A 129 22.07 16.66 20.20
N LEU A 130 21.76 16.39 18.93
CA LEU A 130 20.67 15.49 18.53
C LEU A 130 20.83 14.15 19.25
N ALA A 131 20.01 13.93 20.28
CA ALA A 131 19.94 12.66 20.98
C ALA A 131 19.55 11.57 19.98
N VAL A 132 20.36 10.50 19.91
CA VAL A 132 20.04 9.31 19.13
C VAL A 132 18.72 8.74 19.66
N PRO A 133 17.66 8.62 18.84
CA PRO A 133 16.38 8.14 19.32
C PRO A 133 16.47 6.71 19.84
N GLU A 134 15.73 6.39 20.90
CA GLU A 134 15.67 5.08 21.57
C GLU A 134 15.41 3.89 20.62
N TRP A 135 14.84 4.14 19.43
CA TRP A 135 14.62 3.12 18.39
C TRP A 135 15.86 2.74 17.55
N HIS A 136 17.00 3.41 17.73
CA HIS A 136 18.31 2.98 17.21
C HIS A 136 18.97 1.90 18.10
N LEU A 137 18.46 1.65 19.30
CA LEU A 137 19.01 0.67 20.25
C LEU A 137 18.96 -0.79 19.76
N PRO A 138 17.96 -1.27 18.98
CA PRO A 138 17.98 -2.63 18.43
C PRO A 138 19.12 -2.86 17.42
N TYR A 139 19.49 -1.83 16.64
CA TYR A 139 20.62 -1.87 15.71
C TYR A 139 21.95 -2.00 16.46
N ILE A 140 22.11 -1.19 17.51
CA ILE A 140 23.28 -1.22 18.39
C ILE A 140 23.33 -2.55 19.16
N ASN A 141 22.22 -2.98 19.76
CA ASN A 141 22.15 -4.23 20.50
C ASN A 141 22.46 -5.46 19.62
N ASN A 142 22.01 -5.52 18.37
CA ASN A 142 22.32 -6.65 17.49
C ASN A 142 23.81 -6.69 17.08
N GLN A 143 24.44 -5.54 16.83
CA GLN A 143 25.88 -5.47 16.56
C GLN A 143 26.72 -5.82 17.80
N LEU A 144 26.30 -5.34 18.98
CA LEU A 144 26.95 -5.68 20.25
C LEU A 144 26.76 -7.15 20.64
N LEU A 145 25.62 -7.75 20.33
CA LEU A 145 25.36 -9.18 20.51
C LEU A 145 26.26 -10.02 19.60
N GLN A 146 26.53 -9.57 18.37
CA GLN A 146 27.48 -10.23 17.48
C GLN A 146 28.93 -10.12 17.98
N LEU A 147 29.34 -8.95 18.49
CA LEU A 147 30.66 -8.76 19.09
C LEU A 147 30.88 -9.62 20.34
N ARG A 148 29.86 -9.70 21.21
CA ARG A 148 29.86 -10.61 22.37
C ARG A 148 29.90 -12.08 21.95
N ALA A 149 29.19 -12.47 20.90
CA ALA A 149 29.22 -13.82 20.36
C ALA A 149 30.57 -14.20 19.74
N GLN A 150 31.38 -13.22 19.34
CA GLN A 150 32.76 -13.38 18.88
C GLN A 150 33.80 -13.29 20.02
N GLY A 151 33.37 -13.24 21.29
CA GLY A 151 34.25 -13.16 22.45
C GLY A 151 34.90 -11.78 22.67
N LYS A 152 34.46 -10.74 21.96
CA LYS A 152 35.00 -9.38 22.12
C LYS A 152 34.35 -8.66 23.30
N GLU A 153 35.17 -8.04 24.15
CA GLU A 153 34.70 -7.26 25.30
C GLU A 153 34.07 -5.95 24.83
N VAL A 154 32.83 -5.70 25.26
CA VAL A 154 32.09 -4.48 24.92
C VAL A 154 32.31 -3.45 26.03
N ASN A 155 33.23 -2.51 25.81
CA ASN A 155 33.50 -1.40 26.73
C ASN A 155 32.82 -0.09 26.27
N GLU A 156 32.78 0.91 27.16
CA GLU A 156 32.07 2.17 26.94
C GLU A 156 32.63 2.98 25.76
N GLU A 157 33.91 2.78 25.41
CA GLU A 157 34.59 3.41 24.28
C GLU A 157 34.16 2.77 22.94
N LEU A 158 34.04 1.43 22.91
CA LEU A 158 33.51 0.68 21.77
C LEU A 158 32.04 1.03 21.52
N MET A 159 31.23 1.16 22.58
CA MET A 159 29.85 1.63 22.49
C MET A 159 29.81 3.01 21.81
N LYS A 160 30.60 3.97 22.30
CA LYS A 160 30.67 5.35 21.76
C LYS A 160 31.14 5.39 20.30
N LYS A 161 32.03 4.47 19.88
CA LYS A 161 32.47 4.27 18.49
C LYS A 161 31.33 3.80 17.56
N TYR A 162 30.40 2.98 18.03
CA TYR A 162 29.21 2.58 17.24
C TYR A 162 28.07 3.61 17.29
N TYR A 163 28.03 4.45 18.33
CA TYR A 163 27.12 5.61 18.42
C TYR A 163 27.56 6.76 17.48
N HIS A 164 28.86 6.88 17.20
CA HIS A 164 29.44 7.91 16.35
C HIS A 164 30.64 7.38 15.58
N LEU A 165 30.49 7.06 14.29
CA LEU A 165 31.67 7.00 13.42
C LEU A 165 31.43 7.56 12.01
N PRO A 166 32.06 8.69 11.70
CA PRO A 166 32.80 8.87 10.46
C PRO A 166 34.12 8.06 10.50
N HIS A 167 34.43 7.43 9.36
CA HIS A 167 35.74 6.96 8.86
C HIS A 167 36.63 6.00 9.68
N SER A 168 37.00 4.92 8.96
CA SER A 168 38.22 4.10 9.05
C SER A 168 38.63 3.54 10.42
N VAL A 169 38.77 2.22 10.49
CA VAL A 169 40.09 1.56 10.58
C VAL A 169 39.87 0.04 10.44
N THR A 170 40.78 -0.51 9.66
CA THR A 170 41.04 -1.90 9.32
C THR A 170 41.42 -2.75 10.52
N ASP A 171 41.52 -4.05 10.25
CA ASP A 171 42.33 -5.07 10.96
C ASP A 171 41.63 -6.03 11.93
N GLU A 172 41.85 -7.30 11.57
CA GLU A 172 41.82 -8.54 12.35
C GLU A 172 40.46 -9.12 12.79
N ILE A 173 39.93 -9.96 11.91
CA ILE A 173 39.13 -11.12 12.31
C ILE A 173 39.86 -12.36 11.81
N GLU A 174 40.35 -13.17 12.74
CA GLU A 174 40.97 -14.46 12.49
C GLU A 174 40.02 -15.42 11.76
N TYR A 175 40.57 -16.05 10.74
CA TYR A 175 39.97 -17.07 9.89
C TYR A 175 39.87 -18.41 10.63
N VAL A 176 38.69 -19.01 10.64
CA VAL A 176 38.52 -20.44 10.98
C VAL A 176 38.27 -21.21 9.67
N PRO A 177 39.16 -22.12 9.25
CA PRO A 177 38.93 -22.94 8.07
C PRO A 177 37.85 -23.98 8.36
N MET A 178 36.90 -24.15 7.43
CA MET A 178 36.10 -25.37 7.33
C MET A 178 36.86 -26.36 6.45
N GLU A 179 37.52 -27.34 7.06
CA GLU A 179 37.87 -28.59 6.37
C GLU A 179 36.74 -29.61 6.53
N ASP A 180 36.59 -30.43 5.48
CA ASP A 180 35.81 -31.65 5.35
C ASP A 180 34.28 -31.58 5.24
N THR A 181 33.83 -31.18 4.04
CA THR A 181 32.62 -31.75 3.42
C THR A 181 32.83 -32.12 1.95
N GLU A 182 33.93 -32.83 1.65
CA GLU A 182 33.98 -33.69 0.47
C GLU A 182 33.63 -35.13 0.89
N LYS A 183 32.34 -35.46 0.80
CA LYS A 183 31.77 -36.80 0.50
C LYS A 183 30.28 -36.79 0.77
N PHE A 184 29.48 -36.36 -0.21
CA PHE A 184 28.14 -36.89 -0.48
C PHE A 184 27.74 -36.48 -1.89
N SER A 185 28.42 -37.07 -2.87
CA SER A 185 27.93 -37.16 -4.24
C SER A 185 27.47 -38.59 -4.50
N ALA A 186 26.15 -38.82 -4.54
CA ALA A 186 25.47 -39.71 -5.48
C ALA A 186 24.00 -39.90 -5.06
N GLU A 187 23.13 -39.85 -6.08
CA GLU A 187 21.72 -40.26 -6.13
C GLU A 187 20.67 -39.13 -6.07
N SER A 188 20.41 -38.56 -7.25
CA SER A 188 19.13 -37.93 -7.61
C SER A 188 18.34 -38.87 -8.53
N PRO A 189 17.02 -39.08 -8.35
CA PRO A 189 16.23 -39.87 -9.27
C PRO A 189 15.94 -39.09 -10.57
N LYS A 190 16.21 -39.76 -11.69
CA LYS A 190 15.95 -39.31 -13.07
C LYS A 190 14.50 -38.84 -13.26
N ARG A 191 14.32 -37.68 -13.89
CA ARG A 191 13.09 -37.32 -14.61
C ARG A 191 13.44 -36.98 -16.06
N THR A 192 12.68 -37.59 -16.96
CA THR A 192 12.85 -37.68 -18.41
C THR A 192 12.82 -36.33 -19.13
N GLU A 193 13.88 -36.04 -19.89
CA GLU A 193 13.92 -34.98 -20.90
C GLU A 193 13.21 -35.44 -22.18
N LEU A 194 12.33 -34.59 -22.70
CA LEU A 194 11.79 -34.69 -24.06
C LEU A 194 12.57 -33.74 -24.96
N SER A 195 13.42 -34.33 -25.80
CA SER A 195 14.20 -33.67 -26.84
C SER A 195 13.33 -33.18 -27.99
N ASN A 196 13.64 -32.00 -28.55
CA ASN A 196 13.44 -31.74 -29.97
C ASN A 196 14.56 -30.85 -30.53
N PRO A 197 15.12 -31.16 -31.73
CA PRO A 197 16.40 -30.63 -32.16
C PRO A 197 16.29 -29.32 -32.97
N MET A 198 17.24 -28.41 -32.75
CA MET A 198 17.54 -27.31 -33.67
C MET A 198 18.38 -27.82 -34.84
N ARG A 199 18.02 -27.42 -36.06
CA ARG A 199 18.88 -27.52 -37.25
C ARG A 199 19.21 -26.11 -37.73
N ALA A 200 20.49 -25.78 -37.76
CA ALA A 200 21.02 -24.55 -38.33
C ALA A 200 20.93 -24.59 -39.86
N ASN A 201 20.66 -23.44 -40.48
CA ASN A 201 21.29 -23.10 -41.76
C ASN A 201 21.29 -21.58 -42.00
N SER A 202 22.48 -21.11 -42.35
CA SER A 202 22.89 -19.76 -42.74
C SER A 202 22.32 -19.31 -44.10
N LYS A 203 22.03 -18.00 -44.24
CA LYS A 203 22.45 -17.11 -45.36
C LYS A 203 21.79 -15.73 -45.23
N ALA A 204 22.58 -14.66 -45.34
CA ALA A 204 22.13 -13.32 -45.76
C ALA A 204 21.93 -13.33 -47.31
N PRO A 205 21.16 -12.43 -47.96
CA PRO A 205 21.42 -10.97 -47.97
C PRO A 205 20.23 -9.99 -48.25
N THR A 206 20.58 -8.70 -48.20
CA THR A 206 20.11 -7.54 -49.03
C THR A 206 18.80 -6.78 -48.78
N GLU A 207 18.96 -5.45 -48.89
CA GLU A 207 17.98 -4.37 -48.89
C GLU A 207 16.86 -4.52 -49.92
N GLN A 208 15.65 -4.08 -49.58
CA GLN A 208 14.76 -3.36 -50.51
C GLN A 208 13.59 -2.66 -49.79
N THR A 209 13.66 -1.32 -49.80
CA THR A 209 12.61 -0.33 -50.08
C THR A 209 11.16 -0.53 -49.60
N ASN A 210 10.72 0.50 -48.85
CA ASN A 210 9.34 0.91 -48.59
C ASN A 210 8.39 0.79 -49.80
N LYS A 211 7.20 0.23 -49.57
CA LYS A 211 5.96 0.66 -50.23
C LYS A 211 4.76 0.54 -49.29
N VAL A 212 4.13 1.69 -49.07
CA VAL A 212 2.85 1.89 -48.38
C VAL A 212 1.72 1.37 -49.26
N ILE A 213 0.85 0.51 -48.73
CA ILE A 213 -0.48 0.25 -49.30
C ILE A 213 -1.51 0.23 -48.17
N HIS A 214 -2.58 1.00 -48.38
CA HIS A 214 -3.77 1.14 -47.56
C HIS A 214 -4.60 -0.15 -47.53
N ASP A 215 -4.92 -0.66 -46.34
CA ASP A 215 -5.93 -1.71 -46.19
C ASP A 215 -7.29 -1.18 -45.73
N LYS A 216 -8.28 -1.56 -46.54
CA LYS A 216 -9.71 -1.33 -46.39
C LYS A 216 -10.30 -2.28 -45.34
N ALA A 217 -11.28 -1.78 -44.61
CA ALA A 217 -12.12 -2.55 -43.69
C ALA A 217 -12.95 -3.63 -44.41
N VAL A 218 -13.03 -4.81 -43.79
CA VAL A 218 -13.95 -5.91 -44.12
C VAL A 218 -14.53 -6.47 -42.80
N PRO A 219 -15.82 -6.88 -42.76
CA PRO A 219 -16.67 -6.75 -41.57
C PRO A 219 -16.69 -7.98 -40.66
N VAL A 220 -17.01 -7.71 -39.38
CA VAL A 220 -17.18 -8.66 -38.29
C VAL A 220 -18.38 -9.57 -38.53
N SER A 221 -18.13 -10.87 -38.62
CA SER A 221 -19.14 -11.92 -38.67
C SER A 221 -19.73 -12.18 -37.28
N GLN A 222 -21.05 -12.38 -37.26
CA GLN A 222 -21.85 -12.64 -36.07
C GLN A 222 -21.52 -14.02 -35.49
N HIS A 223 -20.95 -14.07 -34.28
CA HIS A 223 -20.91 -15.30 -33.49
C HIS A 223 -22.19 -15.45 -32.67
N LYS A 224 -22.86 -16.58 -32.93
CA LYS A 224 -24.04 -17.11 -32.25
C LYS A 224 -23.85 -17.11 -30.73
N LYS A 225 -24.85 -16.58 -30.02
CA LYS A 225 -25.01 -16.74 -28.57
C LYS A 225 -25.14 -18.23 -28.24
N SER A 226 -24.12 -18.81 -27.61
CA SER A 226 -24.27 -20.04 -26.85
C SER A 226 -24.97 -19.70 -25.54
N SER A 227 -26.18 -20.23 -25.35
CA SER A 227 -26.94 -20.18 -24.11
C SER A 227 -26.20 -20.98 -23.03
N PHE A 228 -25.39 -20.30 -22.23
CA PHE A 228 -24.97 -20.83 -20.94
C PHE A 228 -26.17 -20.74 -20.00
N SER A 229 -26.68 -21.89 -19.55
CA SER A 229 -27.66 -21.97 -18.49
C SER A 229 -27.05 -21.36 -17.23
N GLY A 230 -27.49 -20.15 -16.88
CA GLY A 230 -27.07 -19.49 -15.66
C GLY A 230 -27.49 -20.32 -14.46
N SER A 231 -26.52 -20.96 -13.80
CA SER A 231 -26.67 -21.38 -12.42
C SER A 231 -27.00 -20.14 -11.60
N LYS A 232 -28.16 -20.12 -10.95
CA LYS A 232 -28.52 -19.09 -9.96
C LYS A 232 -27.41 -19.05 -8.91
N VAL A 233 -26.55 -18.04 -8.96
CA VAL A 233 -25.62 -17.74 -7.88
C VAL A 233 -26.49 -17.39 -6.67
N SER A 234 -26.50 -18.28 -5.68
CA SER A 234 -26.99 -17.98 -4.33
C SER A 234 -26.31 -16.68 -3.86
N LYS A 235 -27.10 -15.66 -3.50
CA LYS A 235 -26.56 -14.36 -3.05
C LYS A 235 -25.70 -14.45 -1.77
N ASN A 236 -25.60 -15.63 -1.16
CA ASN A 236 -24.99 -15.85 0.15
C ASN A 236 -23.72 -16.72 0.11
N GLU A 237 -23.16 -17.01 -1.07
CA GLU A 237 -21.95 -17.82 -1.22
C GLU A 237 -20.88 -17.10 -2.04
N TRP A 238 -19.62 -17.19 -1.59
CA TRP A 238 -18.47 -16.77 -2.37
C TRP A 238 -17.62 -17.99 -2.75
N ARG A 239 -17.49 -18.25 -4.05
CA ARG A 239 -16.77 -19.40 -4.60
C ARG A 239 -15.35 -18.99 -5.00
N ILE A 240 -14.36 -19.74 -4.51
CA ILE A 240 -12.93 -19.51 -4.77
C ILE A 240 -12.33 -20.82 -5.30
N PRO A 241 -11.45 -20.76 -6.33
CA PRO A 241 -10.78 -21.96 -6.83
C PRO A 241 -9.97 -22.66 -5.74
N LYS A 242 -10.15 -23.97 -5.63
CA LYS A 242 -9.41 -24.81 -4.70
C LYS A 242 -7.92 -24.83 -5.05
N SER A 243 -7.08 -24.57 -4.05
CA SER A 243 -5.62 -24.61 -4.20
C SER A 243 -5.03 -25.99 -3.85
N ASN A 244 -4.22 -26.54 -4.77
CA ASN A 244 -3.56 -27.84 -4.66
C ASN A 244 -2.06 -27.72 -4.37
N ILE A 245 -1.68 -26.80 -3.48
CA ILE A 245 -0.27 -26.63 -3.08
C ILE A 245 0.10 -27.76 -2.11
N PRO A 246 1.19 -28.50 -2.35
CA PRO A 246 1.64 -29.57 -1.47
C PRO A 246 2.13 -29.02 -0.13
N ILE A 247 1.93 -29.80 0.94
CA ILE A 247 2.41 -29.50 2.28
C ILE A 247 3.49 -30.54 2.62
N SER A 248 4.61 -30.07 3.13
CA SER A 248 5.74 -30.88 3.57
C SER A 248 5.99 -30.66 5.06
N PRO A 249 6.63 -31.60 5.76
CA PRO A 249 7.04 -31.39 7.15
C PRO A 249 7.96 -30.17 7.28
N VAL A 250 7.72 -29.36 8.31
CA VAL A 250 8.58 -28.22 8.67
C VAL A 250 9.58 -28.70 9.74
N PRO A 251 10.87 -28.36 9.64
CA PRO A 251 11.84 -28.73 10.67
C PRO A 251 11.40 -28.24 12.06
N GLU A 252 11.60 -29.07 13.09
CA GLU A 252 11.14 -28.75 14.45
C GLU A 252 11.77 -27.46 14.99
N THR A 253 13.03 -27.18 14.64
CA THR A 253 13.74 -25.95 14.99
C THR A 253 13.05 -24.71 14.39
N VAL A 254 12.61 -24.80 13.14
CA VAL A 254 11.86 -23.74 12.45
C VAL A 254 10.49 -23.56 13.11
N ALA A 255 9.75 -24.65 13.36
CA ALA A 255 8.45 -24.59 14.01
C ALA A 255 8.53 -23.94 15.42
N LYS A 256 9.54 -24.30 16.23
CA LYS A 256 9.82 -23.67 17.54
C LYS A 256 10.12 -22.18 17.40
N SER A 257 10.94 -21.81 16.41
CA SER A 257 11.26 -20.40 16.13
C SER A 257 10.02 -19.60 15.72
N LEU A 258 9.14 -20.18 14.89
CA LEU A 258 7.86 -19.56 14.50
C LEU A 258 6.90 -19.45 15.68
N LYS A 259 6.85 -20.44 16.58
CA LYS A 259 6.07 -20.36 17.82
C LYS A 259 6.54 -19.23 18.72
N SER A 260 7.85 -19.12 18.96
CA SER A 260 8.41 -18.02 19.75
C SER A 260 8.09 -16.64 19.16
N LEU A 261 8.04 -16.54 17.82
CA LEU A 261 7.66 -15.31 17.13
C LEU A 261 6.17 -15.00 17.32
N VAL A 262 5.29 -16.00 17.20
CA VAL A 262 3.85 -15.86 17.46
C VAL A 262 3.58 -15.40 18.90
N ASP A 263 4.27 -16.00 19.87
CA ASP A 263 4.11 -15.65 21.29
C ASP A 263 4.49 -14.19 21.56
N LYS A 264 5.52 -13.70 20.88
CA LYS A 264 5.91 -12.29 20.93
C LYS A 264 4.88 -11.35 20.31
N TYR A 265 4.24 -11.75 19.21
CA TYR A 265 3.17 -10.94 18.61
C TYR A 265 1.89 -10.91 19.45
N LEU A 266 1.59 -11.98 20.19
CA LEU A 266 0.40 -12.08 21.03
C LEU A 266 0.59 -11.58 22.46
N GLU A 267 1.82 -11.28 22.88
CA GLU A 267 2.18 -10.76 24.20
C GLU A 267 1.28 -9.58 24.67
N PRO A 268 0.93 -8.58 23.82
CA PRO A 268 0.05 -7.49 24.22
C PRO A 268 -1.38 -7.92 24.60
N PHE A 269 -1.81 -9.12 24.19
CA PHE A 269 -3.19 -9.60 24.30
C PHE A 269 -3.37 -10.77 25.28
N LEU A 270 -2.36 -11.07 26.11
CA LEU A 270 -2.43 -12.15 27.10
C LEU A 270 -3.54 -11.95 28.16
N GLY A 271 -4.02 -10.71 28.35
CA GLY A 271 -5.20 -10.40 29.17
C GLY A 271 -6.54 -10.81 28.54
N GLY A 272 -6.50 -11.35 27.33
CA GLY A 272 -7.67 -11.74 26.54
C GLY A 272 -8.04 -10.71 25.48
N VAL A 273 -8.80 -11.19 24.50
CA VAL A 273 -9.31 -10.43 23.36
C VAL A 273 -10.83 -10.41 23.41
N SER A 274 -11.40 -9.22 23.53
CA SER A 274 -12.85 -9.02 23.47
C SER A 274 -13.31 -8.71 22.05
N GLN A 275 -14.53 -9.11 21.73
CA GLN A 275 -15.15 -8.86 20.42
C GLN A 275 -15.20 -7.36 20.06
N GLU A 276 -15.43 -6.51 21.05
CA GLU A 276 -15.44 -5.06 20.90
C GLU A 276 -14.11 -4.54 20.31
N GLN A 277 -12.96 -5.09 20.75
CA GLN A 277 -11.65 -4.60 20.33
C GLN A 277 -11.44 -4.66 18.80
N TYR A 278 -11.82 -5.75 18.15
CA TYR A 278 -11.67 -5.85 16.70
C TYR A 278 -12.88 -5.31 15.93
N MET A 279 -14.10 -5.46 16.46
CA MET A 279 -15.31 -5.00 15.78
C MET A 279 -15.42 -3.48 15.70
N GLU A 280 -14.96 -2.74 16.71
CA GLU A 280 -14.90 -1.27 16.63
C GLU A 280 -14.10 -0.80 15.41
N VAL A 281 -12.94 -1.41 15.14
CA VAL A 281 -12.10 -1.02 14.00
C VAL A 281 -12.81 -1.32 12.69
N LEU A 282 -13.48 -2.49 12.57
CA LEU A 282 -14.29 -2.83 11.40
C LEU A 282 -15.43 -1.83 11.16
N GLN A 283 -16.00 -1.27 12.23
CA GLN A 283 -17.11 -0.32 12.17
C GLN A 283 -16.69 1.12 11.84
N ARG A 284 -15.38 1.43 11.77
CA ARG A 284 -14.85 2.77 11.41
C ARG A 284 -14.96 3.08 9.92
N ASN A 285 -16.18 3.06 9.41
CA ASN A 285 -16.50 3.25 7.99
C ASN A 285 -16.60 4.73 7.57
N THR A 286 -16.79 5.66 8.52
CA THR A 286 -16.82 7.11 8.27
C THR A 286 -15.93 7.88 9.22
N TYR A 287 -15.53 9.11 8.85
CA TYR A 287 -14.76 9.98 9.75
C TYR A 287 -15.57 10.41 10.99
N ALA A 288 -16.91 10.38 10.92
CA ALA A 288 -17.76 10.74 12.06
C ALA A 288 -17.66 9.72 13.22
N VAL A 289 -17.42 8.45 12.89
CA VAL A 289 -17.28 7.36 13.87
C VAL A 289 -15.82 6.92 14.07
N THR A 290 -14.87 7.59 13.42
CA THR A 290 -13.43 7.28 13.54
C THR A 290 -12.80 8.28 14.51
N PRO A 291 -12.12 7.81 15.58
CA PRO A 291 -11.39 8.70 16.47
C PRO A 291 -10.39 9.58 15.71
N LYS A 292 -10.22 10.83 16.16
CA LYS A 292 -9.30 11.77 15.51
C LYS A 292 -7.87 11.19 15.52
N GLY A 293 -7.28 11.06 14.33
CA GLY A 293 -5.95 10.49 14.16
C GLY A 293 -5.92 8.96 14.00
N ALA A 294 -7.05 8.25 14.15
CA ALA A 294 -7.13 6.83 13.85
C ALA A 294 -7.24 6.60 12.34
N ASN A 295 -6.84 5.40 11.89
CA ASN A 295 -7.21 4.95 10.56
C ASN A 295 -8.69 4.55 10.54
N LYS A 296 -9.34 4.82 9.40
CA LYS A 296 -10.62 4.19 9.10
C LYS A 296 -10.38 2.70 8.86
N GLY A 297 -11.29 1.85 9.31
CA GLY A 297 -11.29 0.41 9.01
C GLY A 297 -11.55 0.08 7.54
N VAL A 298 -11.42 1.04 6.61
CA VAL A 298 -11.64 0.84 5.18
C VAL A 298 -10.75 -0.28 4.67
N SER A 299 -11.36 -1.23 3.97
CA SER A 299 -10.69 -2.46 3.47
C SER A 299 -10.39 -3.51 4.55
N CYS A 300 -11.06 -3.43 5.71
CA CYS A 300 -11.09 -4.53 6.67
C CYS A 300 -12.29 -5.46 6.42
N VAL A 301 -12.11 -6.74 6.70
CA VAL A 301 -13.15 -7.77 6.68
C VAL A 301 -13.10 -8.55 7.99
N LEU A 302 -14.23 -9.09 8.44
CA LEU A 302 -14.25 -10.08 9.51
C LEU A 302 -14.20 -11.47 8.87
N ILE A 303 -13.24 -12.28 9.32
CA ILE A 303 -13.14 -13.70 8.99
C ILE A 303 -13.63 -14.48 10.20
N GLN A 304 -14.57 -15.40 10.00
CA GLN A 304 -15.04 -16.33 11.03
C GLN A 304 -14.81 -17.76 10.53
N ILE A 305 -14.17 -18.58 11.37
CA ILE A 305 -13.99 -20.01 11.16
C ILE A 305 -14.80 -20.70 12.26
N VAL A 306 -15.86 -21.41 11.87
CA VAL A 306 -16.78 -22.08 12.80
C VAL A 306 -17.07 -23.47 12.24
N ASP A 307 -16.84 -24.51 13.05
CA ASP A 307 -17.06 -25.91 12.70
C ASP A 307 -16.33 -26.31 11.40
N HIS A 308 -15.11 -25.80 11.24
CA HIS A 308 -14.26 -25.95 10.05
C HIS A 308 -14.86 -25.38 8.74
N GLU A 309 -15.85 -24.50 8.84
CA GLU A 309 -16.36 -23.70 7.75
C GLU A 309 -15.93 -22.24 7.89
N ILE A 310 -15.87 -21.52 6.78
CA ILE A 310 -15.42 -20.13 6.75
C ILE A 310 -16.51 -19.18 6.27
N TYR A 311 -16.63 -18.05 6.98
CA TYR A 311 -17.55 -16.96 6.69
C TYR A 311 -16.79 -15.64 6.65
N VAL A 312 -17.19 -14.77 5.73
CA VAL A 312 -16.59 -13.44 5.54
C VAL A 312 -17.66 -12.38 5.59
N LEU A 313 -17.55 -11.46 6.55
CA LEU A 313 -18.32 -10.22 6.54
C LEU A 313 -17.45 -9.13 5.90
N ASP A 314 -17.93 -8.63 4.76
CA ASP A 314 -17.26 -7.65 3.90
C ASP A 314 -18.09 -6.35 3.80
N PRO A 315 -18.01 -5.46 4.80
CA PRO A 315 -18.83 -4.25 4.85
C PRO A 315 -18.46 -3.23 3.77
N TYR A 316 -17.31 -3.42 3.10
CA TYR A 316 -16.80 -2.52 2.06
C TYR A 316 -16.95 -3.07 0.65
N GLN A 317 -17.65 -4.20 0.48
CA GLN A 317 -17.92 -4.81 -0.82
C GLN A 317 -16.64 -5.05 -1.64
N ILE A 318 -15.55 -5.43 -0.95
CA ILE A 318 -14.24 -5.71 -1.53
C ILE A 318 -14.32 -6.86 -2.53
N THR A 319 -15.08 -7.88 -2.20
CA THR A 319 -15.28 -9.10 -3.00
C THR A 319 -16.02 -8.82 -4.31
N SER A 320 -16.96 -7.88 -4.32
CA SER A 320 -17.83 -7.58 -5.48
C SER A 320 -17.38 -6.37 -6.30
N SER A 321 -16.88 -5.32 -5.67
CA SER A 321 -16.58 -4.03 -6.32
C SER A 321 -15.27 -3.37 -5.85
N GLY A 322 -14.50 -4.05 -4.99
CA GLY A 322 -13.24 -3.56 -4.46
C GLY A 322 -12.11 -3.47 -5.48
N LYS A 323 -11.02 -2.82 -5.07
CA LYS A 323 -9.77 -2.81 -5.86
C LYS A 323 -9.25 -4.24 -5.99
N ALA A 324 -8.80 -4.60 -7.19
CA ALA A 324 -8.19 -5.91 -7.48
C ALA A 324 -7.08 -6.29 -6.48
N LEU A 325 -6.27 -5.31 -6.06
CA LEU A 325 -5.25 -5.49 -5.03
C LEU A 325 -5.80 -6.10 -3.73
N TYR A 326 -6.87 -5.53 -3.19
CA TYR A 326 -7.43 -5.98 -1.91
C TYR A 326 -8.11 -7.33 -2.06
N ARG A 327 -8.84 -7.52 -3.17
CA ARG A 327 -9.43 -8.82 -3.50
C ARG A 327 -8.36 -9.91 -3.58
N ASN A 328 -7.24 -9.64 -4.26
CA ASN A 328 -6.14 -10.59 -4.37
C ASN A 328 -5.54 -10.90 -2.98
N ARG A 329 -5.29 -9.89 -2.14
CA ARG A 329 -4.79 -10.13 -0.76
C ARG A 329 -5.73 -11.02 0.05
N LEU A 330 -7.04 -10.77 -0.06
CA LEU A 330 -8.05 -11.60 0.60
C LEU A 330 -8.02 -13.03 0.05
N GLU A 331 -8.04 -13.22 -1.27
CA GLU A 331 -7.96 -14.55 -1.89
C GLU A 331 -6.68 -15.30 -1.48
N GLN A 332 -5.53 -14.63 -1.42
CA GLN A 332 -4.27 -15.23 -0.97
C GLN A 332 -4.30 -15.61 0.52
N ALA A 333 -4.93 -14.80 1.38
CA ALA A 333 -5.14 -15.17 2.78
C ALA A 333 -6.07 -16.40 2.92
N LEU A 334 -7.13 -16.44 2.12
CA LEU A 334 -8.10 -17.52 2.12
C LEU A 334 -7.52 -18.85 1.62
N VAL A 335 -6.54 -18.82 0.70
CA VAL A 335 -5.80 -20.02 0.30
C VAL A 335 -5.07 -20.66 1.48
N LEU A 336 -4.45 -19.87 2.37
CA LEU A 336 -3.79 -20.41 3.57
C LEU A 336 -4.81 -21.07 4.50
N ILE A 337 -5.92 -20.37 4.76
CA ILE A 337 -6.98 -20.87 5.64
C ILE A 337 -7.60 -22.15 5.07
N GLN A 338 -7.86 -22.22 3.76
CA GLN A 338 -8.35 -23.42 3.09
C GLN A 338 -7.50 -24.66 3.44
N LYS A 339 -6.17 -24.54 3.37
CA LYS A 339 -5.26 -25.66 3.65
C LYS A 339 -5.27 -26.05 5.13
N LEU A 340 -5.52 -25.10 6.04
CA LEU A 340 -5.70 -25.40 7.46
C LEU A 340 -7.03 -26.10 7.76
N LEU A 341 -8.10 -25.75 7.05
CA LEU A 341 -9.39 -26.44 7.14
C LEU A 341 -9.29 -27.90 6.66
N GLU A 342 -8.55 -28.16 5.59
CA GLU A 342 -8.25 -29.52 5.11
C GLU A 342 -7.51 -30.36 6.17
N LYS A 343 -6.60 -29.74 6.94
CA LYS A 343 -5.90 -30.38 8.05
C LYS A 343 -6.76 -30.56 9.31
N LYS A 344 -7.94 -29.92 9.37
CA LYS A 344 -8.78 -29.81 10.58
C LYS A 344 -8.02 -29.36 11.83
N SER A 345 -7.04 -28.47 11.64
CA SER A 345 -6.12 -28.07 12.71
C SER A 345 -6.53 -26.81 13.47
N LEU A 346 -7.52 -26.07 12.96
CA LEU A 346 -7.99 -24.83 13.59
C LEU A 346 -9.19 -25.06 14.49
N PRO A 347 -9.22 -24.46 15.70
CA PRO A 347 -10.44 -24.31 16.49
C PRO A 347 -11.38 -23.28 15.84
N ASN A 348 -12.54 -23.08 16.45
CA ASN A 348 -13.39 -21.93 16.12
C ASN A 348 -12.60 -20.64 16.43
N VAL A 349 -12.52 -19.72 15.47
CA VAL A 349 -11.78 -18.46 15.60
C VAL A 349 -12.43 -17.37 14.76
N GLU A 350 -12.48 -16.14 15.25
CA GLU A 350 -12.86 -14.97 14.44
C GLU A 350 -11.91 -13.80 14.64
N PHE A 351 -11.62 -13.08 13.55
CA PHE A 351 -10.67 -11.96 13.57
C PHE A 351 -10.93 -10.97 12.43
N VAL A 352 -10.51 -9.72 12.65
CA VAL A 352 -10.58 -8.68 11.61
C VAL A 352 -9.27 -8.63 10.84
N LEU A 353 -9.36 -8.84 9.53
CA LEU A 353 -8.25 -8.79 8.58
C LEU A 353 -8.31 -7.46 7.81
N SER A 354 -7.27 -6.65 7.95
CA SER A 354 -7.05 -5.45 7.14
C SER A 354 -6.25 -5.77 5.89
N LEU A 355 -6.81 -5.42 4.73
CA LEU A 355 -6.16 -5.62 3.43
C LEU A 355 -5.33 -4.40 3.00
N HIS A 356 -5.22 -3.39 3.86
CA HIS A 356 -4.49 -2.14 3.62
C HIS A 356 -2.97 -2.30 3.83
N ASP A 357 -2.16 -1.38 3.29
CA ASP A 357 -0.69 -1.43 3.39
C ASP A 357 -0.15 -1.13 4.80
N CYS A 358 -0.94 -0.45 5.63
CA CYS A 358 -0.50 0.12 6.91
C CYS A 358 -1.24 -0.56 8.06
N VAL A 359 -0.59 -0.57 9.23
CA VAL A 359 -1.26 -0.88 10.50
C VAL A 359 -2.51 -0.02 10.70
N GLN A 360 -3.55 -0.59 11.29
CA GLN A 360 -4.82 0.08 11.55
C GLN A 360 -4.83 0.81 12.89
N THR A 361 -4.09 0.32 13.87
CA THR A 361 -3.96 0.96 15.19
C THR A 361 -2.51 1.04 15.62
N VAL A 362 -2.22 1.90 16.60
CA VAL A 362 -0.87 2.11 17.14
C VAL A 362 -0.91 2.10 18.66
N SER A 363 0.04 1.42 19.29
CA SER A 363 0.08 1.24 20.75
C SER A 363 1.05 2.22 21.43
N LYS A 364 1.86 2.94 20.64
CA LYS A 364 2.86 3.89 21.14
C LYS A 364 2.83 5.20 20.36
N PRO A 365 3.19 6.34 20.99
CA PRO A 365 3.39 7.59 20.28
C PRO A 365 4.50 7.48 19.21
N HIS A 366 4.32 8.18 18.09
CA HIS A 366 5.34 8.33 17.05
C HIS A 366 5.11 9.59 16.19
N HIS A 367 6.06 9.90 15.31
CA HIS A 367 6.02 11.09 14.44
C HIS A 367 5.77 10.78 12.95
N TYR A 368 5.45 9.55 12.60
CA TYR A 368 5.20 9.15 11.21
C TYR A 368 3.81 9.54 10.69
N ARG A 369 3.66 9.68 9.36
CA ARG A 369 2.36 9.85 8.66
C ARG A 369 1.65 8.51 8.50
N VAL A 370 1.24 7.95 9.63
CA VAL A 370 0.34 6.79 9.78
C VAL A 370 -0.69 7.10 10.88
N ALA A 371 -1.48 6.13 11.32
CA ALA A 371 -2.42 6.33 12.44
C ALA A 371 -1.68 6.87 13.67
N LYS A 372 -2.27 7.81 14.40
CA LYS A 372 -1.69 8.46 15.61
C LYS A 372 -2.56 8.29 16.86
N TYR A 373 -3.80 7.82 16.69
CA TYR A 373 -4.68 7.54 17.83
C TYR A 373 -4.19 6.28 18.53
N ILE A 374 -3.83 6.42 19.82
CA ILE A 374 -3.19 5.37 20.59
C ILE A 374 -4.25 4.39 21.10
N GLU A 375 -4.15 3.15 20.66
CA GLU A 375 -4.97 2.02 21.10
C GLU A 375 -4.30 0.69 20.69
N SER A 376 -4.42 -0.31 21.56
CA SER A 376 -3.98 -1.67 21.26
C SER A 376 -5.19 -2.50 20.81
N ARG A 377 -5.23 -2.89 19.53
CA ARG A 377 -6.31 -3.70 18.95
C ARG A 377 -5.70 -4.84 18.12
N PRO A 378 -6.23 -6.07 18.19
CA PRO A 378 -5.66 -7.25 17.53
C PRO A 378 -6.10 -7.35 16.07
N ILE A 379 -5.82 -6.31 15.29
CA ILE A 379 -6.16 -6.28 13.87
C ILE A 379 -5.07 -7.00 13.08
N PHE A 380 -5.48 -7.92 12.22
CA PHE A 380 -4.55 -8.66 11.38
C PHE A 380 -4.18 -7.82 10.16
N THR A 381 -2.90 -7.56 9.94
CA THR A 381 -2.38 -6.62 8.92
C THR A 381 -1.25 -7.25 8.12
N VAL A 382 -0.93 -6.70 6.94
CA VAL A 382 0.19 -7.24 6.12
C VAL A 382 1.56 -7.02 6.75
N ILE A 383 1.67 -5.98 7.59
CA ILE A 383 2.87 -5.61 8.32
C ILE A 383 2.61 -5.52 9.81
N HIS A 384 3.69 -5.60 10.58
CA HIS A 384 3.78 -5.20 11.98
C HIS A 384 4.76 -4.04 12.10
N CYS A 385 4.55 -3.15 13.08
CA CYS A 385 5.43 -2.02 13.36
C CYS A 385 5.80 -1.99 14.84
N ASN A 386 7.00 -1.53 15.21
CA ASN A 386 7.44 -1.47 16.61
C ASN A 386 6.61 -0.51 17.52
N PHE A 387 5.72 0.29 16.91
CA PHE A 387 4.76 1.19 17.54
C PHE A 387 3.29 0.72 17.41
N SER A 388 3.04 -0.52 16.97
CA SER A 388 1.70 -1.08 16.77
C SER A 388 1.61 -2.52 17.26
N ASP A 389 0.51 -2.85 17.93
CA ASP A 389 0.23 -4.22 18.37
C ASP A 389 -0.60 -5.01 17.33
N ASN A 390 -0.74 -4.49 16.09
CA ASN A 390 -1.40 -5.24 15.04
C ASN A 390 -0.61 -6.52 14.68
N LEU A 391 -1.37 -7.57 14.35
CA LEU A 391 -0.86 -8.93 14.17
C LEU A 391 -0.52 -9.16 12.70
N PRO A 392 0.73 -9.47 12.34
CA PRO A 392 1.09 -9.61 10.94
C PRO A 392 0.57 -10.93 10.37
N PHE A 393 -0.21 -10.85 9.28
CA PHE A 393 -0.77 -11.98 8.56
C PHE A 393 -0.23 -12.03 7.13
N PRO A 394 0.32 -13.18 6.67
CA PRO A 394 0.89 -13.29 5.33
C PRO A 394 -0.17 -13.07 4.24
N MET A 395 0.05 -12.05 3.40
CA MET A 395 -0.81 -11.71 2.26
C MET A 395 0.05 -11.38 1.04
N LEU A 396 -0.19 -12.09 -0.07
CA LEU A 396 0.42 -11.79 -1.37
C LEU A 396 -0.56 -11.01 -2.25
N GLU A 397 -0.07 -10.36 -3.30
CA GLU A 397 -0.91 -9.54 -4.20
C GLU A 397 -1.41 -10.31 -5.43
N GLY A 398 -1.15 -11.62 -5.54
CA GLY A 398 -1.80 -12.54 -6.48
C GLY A 398 -1.54 -12.27 -7.96
N SER A 399 -0.36 -11.76 -8.32
CA SER A 399 0.02 -11.54 -9.73
C SER A 399 1.41 -12.06 -10.01
N SER A 400 1.71 -12.47 -11.25
CA SER A 400 3.02 -13.00 -11.64
C SER A 400 4.18 -12.12 -11.16
N ASN A 401 4.03 -10.80 -11.30
CA ASN A 401 5.05 -9.84 -10.90
C ASN A 401 5.14 -9.64 -9.38
N ARG A 402 4.03 -9.74 -8.65
CA ARG A 402 3.98 -9.45 -7.19
C ARG A 402 3.85 -10.67 -6.29
N GLY A 403 3.86 -11.86 -6.89
CA GLY A 403 3.85 -13.14 -6.20
C GLY A 403 2.45 -13.67 -5.95
N ASP A 404 2.38 -15.00 -5.95
CA ASP A 404 1.27 -15.83 -5.49
C ASP A 404 1.87 -17.04 -4.77
N TRP A 405 1.04 -17.82 -4.08
CA TRP A 405 1.44 -19.08 -3.46
C TRP A 405 1.75 -20.21 -4.47
N LYS A 406 2.14 -19.90 -5.71
CA LYS A 406 2.63 -20.90 -6.68
C LYS A 406 4.05 -20.60 -7.16
N SER A 407 4.48 -19.34 -7.08
CA SER A 407 5.72 -18.86 -7.70
C SER A 407 6.56 -17.92 -6.83
N TRP A 408 6.10 -17.55 -5.63
CA TRP A 408 6.84 -16.65 -4.73
C TRP A 408 8.23 -17.15 -4.30
N ASP A 409 8.43 -18.46 -4.28
CA ASP A 409 9.66 -19.17 -3.87
C ASP A 409 10.51 -19.63 -5.07
N THR A 410 10.27 -19.05 -6.26
CA THR A 410 11.07 -19.35 -7.46
C THR A 410 12.55 -19.08 -7.21
N SER A 411 13.38 -20.09 -7.42
CA SER A 411 14.84 -19.98 -7.33
C SER A 411 15.46 -19.57 -8.67
N TYR A 412 16.61 -18.92 -8.60
CA TYR A 412 17.34 -18.43 -9.76
C TYR A 412 18.79 -18.91 -9.69
N SER A 413 19.39 -19.21 -10.84
CA SER A 413 20.79 -19.63 -10.92
C SER A 413 21.47 -18.92 -12.09
N ILE A 414 22.21 -17.86 -11.78
CA ILE A 414 23.14 -17.20 -12.69
C ILE A 414 24.52 -17.31 -12.06
N PRO A 415 25.56 -17.75 -12.81
CA PRO A 415 26.92 -17.85 -12.28
C PRO A 415 27.37 -16.51 -11.66
N TRP A 416 27.82 -16.57 -10.40
CA TRP A 416 28.17 -15.38 -9.61
C TRP A 416 29.18 -14.46 -10.30
N ASN A 417 30.18 -15.06 -10.96
CA ASN A 417 31.24 -14.37 -11.70
C ASN A 417 30.78 -13.67 -12.99
N LYS A 418 29.56 -13.94 -13.49
CA LYS A 418 28.99 -13.28 -14.67
C LYS A 418 28.12 -12.08 -14.32
N LYS A 419 27.87 -11.83 -13.03
CA LYS A 419 26.98 -10.77 -12.55
C LYS A 419 27.70 -9.43 -12.49
N SER A 420 26.96 -8.36 -12.74
CA SER A 420 27.41 -6.98 -12.56
C SER A 420 27.66 -6.65 -11.10
N ASN A 421 28.72 -5.89 -10.83
CA ASN A 421 29.06 -5.33 -9.52
C ASN A 421 28.27 -4.06 -9.17
N GLN A 422 27.35 -3.62 -10.03
CA GLN A 422 26.44 -2.52 -9.68
C GLN A 422 25.31 -3.00 -8.78
N ALA A 423 24.85 -2.14 -7.87
CA ALA A 423 23.63 -2.36 -7.10
C ALA A 423 22.41 -1.87 -7.88
N VAL A 424 21.40 -2.73 -8.01
CA VAL A 424 20.22 -2.45 -8.83
C VAL A 424 18.99 -2.12 -7.99
N PHE A 425 18.18 -1.17 -8.48
CA PHE A 425 16.82 -0.93 -7.97
C PHE A 425 15.86 -0.56 -9.09
N ARG A 426 14.63 -1.10 -9.03
CA ARG A 426 13.47 -0.68 -9.81
C ARG A 426 12.24 -0.52 -8.92
N GLY A 427 11.60 0.64 -8.95
CA GLY A 427 10.39 0.88 -8.16
C GLY A 427 9.73 2.23 -8.39
N GLY A 428 8.47 2.36 -8.00
CA GLY A 428 7.79 3.66 -8.03
C GLY A 428 8.24 4.56 -6.87
N LEU A 429 8.41 5.86 -7.11
CA LEU A 429 8.53 6.86 -6.05
C LEU A 429 7.26 6.83 -5.18
N ARG A 430 7.47 6.95 -3.87
CA ARG A 430 6.41 6.99 -2.86
C ARG A 430 6.69 8.14 -1.91
N ASP A 431 5.65 8.86 -1.55
CA ASP A 431 5.73 9.83 -0.46
C ASP A 431 6.06 9.04 0.81
N SER A 432 7.24 9.26 1.40
CA SER A 432 7.68 8.51 2.58
C SER A 432 6.71 8.73 3.75
N SER A 433 6.52 7.67 4.54
CA SER A 433 5.73 7.74 5.78
C SER A 433 6.53 8.33 6.95
N TYR A 434 7.84 8.55 6.78
CA TYR A 434 8.69 9.18 7.78
C TYR A 434 8.22 10.57 8.18
N PHE A 435 7.88 11.40 7.19
CA PHE A 435 7.45 12.78 7.43
C PHE A 435 6.04 12.83 7.99
N GLN A 436 5.73 13.85 8.78
CA GLN A 436 4.43 14.01 9.44
C GLN A 436 3.29 14.35 8.48
N SER A 437 3.61 14.98 7.35
CA SER A 437 2.65 15.42 6.33
C SER A 437 3.09 15.00 4.94
N ARG A 438 2.11 14.96 4.02
CA ARG A 438 2.38 14.60 2.63
C ARG A 438 3.12 15.72 1.91
N GLU A 439 2.81 16.96 2.27
CA GLU A 439 3.42 18.18 1.75
C GLU A 439 4.92 18.21 2.07
N GLU A 440 5.29 17.88 3.31
CA GLU A 440 6.70 17.76 3.68
C GLU A 440 7.39 16.63 2.93
N ALA A 441 6.76 15.46 2.82
CA ALA A 441 7.31 14.33 2.06
C ALA A 441 7.56 14.66 0.59
N GLN A 442 6.68 15.45 -0.03
CA GLN A 442 6.85 15.90 -1.41
C GLN A 442 7.94 16.96 -1.54
N ARG A 443 8.08 17.86 -0.56
CA ARG A 443 9.16 18.86 -0.56
C ARG A 443 10.54 18.23 -0.32
N LYS A 444 10.61 17.14 0.42
CA LYS A 444 11.84 16.41 0.76
C LYS A 444 11.96 15.08 0.00
N CYS A 445 11.33 14.96 -1.17
CA CYS A 445 11.20 13.69 -1.86
C CYS A 445 12.53 13.10 -2.37
N LEU A 446 13.62 13.89 -2.43
CA LEU A 446 14.98 13.41 -2.76
C LEU A 446 15.85 13.14 -1.53
N ASP A 447 15.40 13.51 -0.33
CA ASP A 447 16.22 13.45 0.87
C ASP A 447 16.25 12.03 1.47
N ILE A 448 15.22 11.22 1.19
CA ILE A 448 15.00 9.91 1.80
C ILE A 448 14.41 8.88 0.83
N GLY A 449 14.49 7.60 1.22
CA GLY A 449 13.82 6.50 0.54
C GLY A 449 14.23 6.38 -0.92
N ARG A 450 13.26 6.10 -1.80
CA ARG A 450 13.53 5.84 -3.22
C ARG A 450 14.03 7.06 -3.99
N GLY A 451 13.76 8.28 -3.51
CA GLY A 451 14.27 9.50 -4.14
C GLY A 451 15.74 9.76 -3.81
N LYS A 452 16.18 9.44 -2.59
CA LYS A 452 17.61 9.48 -2.22
C LYS A 452 18.48 8.62 -3.13
N LEU A 453 17.97 7.46 -3.57
CA LEU A 453 18.69 6.60 -4.52
C LEU A 453 18.99 7.29 -5.86
N LEU A 454 18.15 8.22 -6.31
CA LEU A 454 18.42 9.01 -7.52
C LEU A 454 19.60 9.95 -7.30
N HIS A 455 19.59 10.68 -6.18
CA HIS A 455 20.67 11.59 -5.81
C HIS A 455 22.01 10.86 -5.64
N LEU A 456 21.98 9.68 -5.03
CA LEU A 456 23.18 8.84 -4.90
C LEU A 456 23.68 8.35 -6.26
N GLN A 457 22.79 7.95 -7.17
CA GLN A 457 23.19 7.56 -8.52
C GLN A 457 23.80 8.70 -9.33
N GLU A 458 23.33 9.94 -9.18
CA GLU A 458 23.93 11.11 -9.85
C GLU A 458 25.41 11.29 -9.45
N LYS A 459 25.77 10.90 -8.23
CA LYS A 459 27.14 10.98 -7.71
C LYS A 459 27.98 9.73 -7.98
N ARG A 460 27.38 8.54 -7.88
CA ARG A 460 28.03 7.23 -7.94
C ARG A 460 27.33 6.26 -8.90
N GLY A 461 27.11 6.72 -10.12
CA GLY A 461 26.50 5.92 -11.20
C GLY A 461 27.38 4.74 -11.65
N ASP A 462 28.66 4.74 -11.28
CA ASP A 462 29.57 3.59 -11.39
C ASP A 462 29.10 2.43 -10.51
N LEU A 463 28.61 2.72 -9.30
CA LEU A 463 28.14 1.71 -8.34
C LEU A 463 26.65 1.36 -8.48
N LEU A 464 25.85 2.26 -9.04
CA LEU A 464 24.40 2.23 -8.92
C LEU A 464 23.71 2.10 -10.28
N ASN A 465 22.72 1.21 -10.35
CA ASN A 465 21.82 1.04 -11.48
C ASN A 465 20.36 1.18 -11.01
N ILE A 466 19.91 2.43 -10.89
CA ILE A 466 18.65 2.86 -10.30
C ILE A 466 17.75 3.44 -11.38
N SER A 467 16.52 2.95 -11.41
CA SER A 467 15.45 3.63 -12.16
C SER A 467 14.17 3.61 -11.33
N VAL A 468 13.54 4.78 -11.26
CA VAL A 468 12.29 4.97 -10.53
C VAL A 468 11.22 5.59 -11.41
N GLY A 469 9.95 5.34 -11.06
CA GLY A 469 8.80 5.93 -11.75
C GLY A 469 7.98 6.81 -10.83
N GLY A 470 7.57 7.99 -11.30
CA GLY A 470 6.72 8.89 -10.52
C GLY A 470 7.14 10.35 -10.66
N ARG A 471 6.75 11.19 -9.71
CA ARG A 471 7.06 12.62 -9.71
C ARG A 471 7.73 13.02 -8.41
N CYS A 472 8.82 13.77 -8.52
CA CYS A 472 9.50 14.47 -7.44
C CYS A 472 10.21 15.68 -8.05
N PHE A 473 9.61 16.86 -7.92
CA PHE A 473 9.90 18.10 -8.68
C PHE A 473 9.73 17.99 -10.22
N LYS A 474 10.32 16.95 -10.82
CA LYS A 474 10.16 16.52 -12.21
C LYS A 474 9.57 15.11 -12.28
N SER A 475 9.17 14.69 -13.48
CA SER A 475 8.68 13.34 -13.73
C SER A 475 9.84 12.40 -14.08
N TYR A 476 9.85 11.22 -13.47
CA TYR A 476 10.79 10.14 -13.75
C TYR A 476 10.06 8.97 -14.43
N VAL A 477 10.66 8.46 -15.50
CA VAL A 477 10.13 7.30 -16.22
C VAL A 477 10.87 6.06 -15.75
N LEU A 478 10.10 5.08 -15.26
CA LEU A 478 10.64 3.81 -14.81
C LEU A 478 11.07 2.96 -16.01
N ASN A 479 12.37 2.71 -16.12
CA ASN A 479 12.93 1.69 -17.00
C ASN A 479 12.73 0.34 -16.34
N ARG A 480 11.59 -0.31 -16.63
CA ARG A 480 11.23 -1.59 -16.00
C ARG A 480 12.28 -2.66 -16.26
N MET A 481 12.49 -3.49 -15.26
CA MET A 481 13.32 -4.69 -15.31
C MET A 481 12.53 -5.81 -14.65
N SER A 482 12.45 -6.97 -15.28
CA SER A 482 11.83 -8.15 -14.66
C SER A 482 12.66 -8.62 -13.47
N PHE A 483 12.11 -9.48 -12.63
CA PHE A 483 12.84 -10.01 -11.48
C PHE A 483 13.99 -10.94 -11.93
N GLU A 484 13.80 -11.65 -13.04
CA GLU A 484 14.78 -12.48 -13.75
C GLU A 484 15.95 -11.62 -14.25
N GLN A 485 15.66 -10.47 -14.86
CA GLN A 485 16.70 -9.56 -15.36
C GLN A 485 17.52 -8.95 -14.21
N GLN A 486 16.89 -8.71 -13.05
CA GLN A 486 17.61 -8.23 -11.86
C GLN A 486 18.60 -9.28 -11.31
N GLN A 487 18.46 -10.56 -11.67
CA GLN A 487 19.42 -11.59 -11.30
C GLN A 487 20.81 -11.38 -11.94
N GLN A 488 20.93 -10.51 -12.95
CA GLN A 488 22.21 -10.17 -13.57
C GLN A 488 23.12 -9.30 -12.69
N PHE A 489 22.65 -8.87 -11.52
CA PHE A 489 23.39 -8.03 -10.59
C PHE A 489 23.72 -8.83 -9.32
N LYS A 490 24.85 -8.52 -8.67
CA LYS A 490 25.21 -9.13 -7.38
C LYS A 490 24.43 -8.53 -6.21
N TYR A 491 24.00 -7.28 -6.32
CA TYR A 491 23.35 -6.54 -5.24
C TYR A 491 22.00 -5.98 -5.68
N ASN A 492 20.96 -6.22 -4.88
CA ASN A 492 19.63 -5.66 -5.09
C ASN A 492 19.19 -4.86 -3.88
N ILE A 493 18.74 -3.63 -4.10
CA ILE A 493 18.36 -2.74 -2.99
C ILE A 493 16.90 -3.01 -2.60
N TYR A 494 16.66 -3.26 -1.32
CA TYR A 494 15.34 -3.17 -0.72
C TYR A 494 15.13 -1.76 -0.17
N ALA A 495 14.13 -1.07 -0.71
CA ALA A 495 13.73 0.26 -0.27
C ALA A 495 12.23 0.28 0.04
N GLU A 496 11.88 0.88 1.18
CA GLU A 496 10.50 1.04 1.64
C GLU A 496 9.59 1.68 0.58
N GLY A 497 8.30 1.41 0.70
CA GLY A 497 7.24 2.06 -0.04
C GLY A 497 6.35 2.88 0.87
N ASN A 498 5.04 2.70 0.70
CA ASN A 498 4.06 3.29 1.60
C ASN A 498 4.11 2.55 2.95
N CYS A 499 4.10 3.26 4.07
CA CYS A 499 4.06 2.66 5.41
C CYS A 499 5.26 1.74 5.74
N PHE A 500 6.48 2.16 5.36
CA PHE A 500 7.74 1.54 5.79
C PHE A 500 8.03 0.13 5.28
N TRP A 501 7.34 -0.37 4.26
CA TRP A 501 7.60 -1.71 3.74
C TRP A 501 7.48 -1.82 2.22
N ALA A 502 7.93 -2.95 1.67
CA ALA A 502 7.70 -3.34 0.28
C ALA A 502 7.53 -4.87 0.15
N ASP A 503 6.67 -5.28 -0.79
CA ASP A 503 6.29 -6.66 -1.10
C ASP A 503 7.40 -7.55 -1.68
N ARG A 504 8.57 -6.98 -1.98
CA ARG A 504 9.65 -7.66 -2.70
C ARG A 504 10.59 -8.49 -1.83
N LEU A 505 10.62 -8.26 -0.51
CA LEU A 505 11.66 -8.80 0.36
C LEU A 505 11.70 -10.33 0.31
N ALA A 506 10.53 -10.99 0.42
CA ALA A 506 10.44 -12.44 0.39
C ALA A 506 11.08 -13.02 -0.90
N LYS A 507 10.73 -12.47 -2.06
CA LYS A 507 11.32 -12.89 -3.35
C LYS A 507 12.82 -12.61 -3.42
N GLN A 508 13.27 -11.48 -2.90
CA GLN A 508 14.69 -11.12 -2.87
C GLN A 508 15.53 -12.08 -2.02
N LEU A 509 14.97 -12.67 -0.96
CA LEU A 509 15.65 -13.67 -0.14
C LEU A 509 15.81 -15.04 -0.84
N PHE A 510 14.98 -15.34 -1.84
CA PHE A 510 15.12 -16.52 -2.72
C PHE A 510 16.02 -16.28 -3.94
N ALA A 511 16.47 -15.05 -4.16
CA ALA A 511 17.18 -14.66 -5.37
C ALA A 511 18.66 -15.06 -5.36
N SER A 512 19.27 -15.05 -6.54
CA SER A 512 20.70 -15.31 -6.74
C SER A 512 21.60 -14.07 -6.57
N PHE A 513 21.15 -13.10 -5.77
CA PHE A 513 21.85 -11.86 -5.44
C PHE A 513 21.75 -11.59 -3.94
N VAL A 514 22.61 -10.72 -3.40
CA VAL A 514 22.46 -10.23 -2.04
C VAL A 514 21.49 -9.06 -1.98
N THR A 515 20.64 -9.05 -0.96
CA THR A 515 19.77 -7.91 -0.66
C THR A 515 20.52 -6.91 0.21
N ILE A 516 20.60 -5.66 -0.23
CA ILE A 516 20.99 -4.53 0.62
C ILE A 516 19.71 -3.90 1.15
N LYS A 517 19.41 -4.10 2.44
CA LYS A 517 18.11 -3.81 3.04
C LYS A 517 18.12 -2.52 3.84
N GLN A 518 17.26 -1.59 3.46
CA GLN A 518 16.91 -0.43 4.29
C GLN A 518 16.25 -0.90 5.59
N GLU A 519 16.81 -0.48 6.73
CA GLU A 519 16.20 -0.74 8.03
C GLU A 519 14.96 0.13 8.25
N THR A 520 13.86 -0.49 8.67
CA THR A 520 12.53 0.14 8.75
C THR A 520 11.85 -0.19 10.08
N PRO A 521 11.02 0.72 10.64
CA PRO A 521 10.30 0.46 11.89
C PRO A 521 9.12 -0.53 11.72
N CYS A 522 8.78 -0.86 10.48
CA CYS A 522 7.76 -1.84 10.13
C CYS A 522 8.31 -2.89 9.18
N GLY A 523 7.72 -4.07 9.21
CA GLY A 523 8.06 -5.18 8.33
C GLY A 523 6.99 -6.26 8.30
N VAL A 524 7.16 -7.24 7.43
CA VAL A 524 6.29 -8.42 7.36
C VAL A 524 6.61 -9.41 8.50
N TYR A 525 5.72 -10.38 8.71
CA TYR A 525 5.73 -11.27 9.89
C TYR A 525 7.09 -11.95 10.18
N PHE A 526 7.87 -12.29 9.16
CA PHE A 526 9.12 -13.04 9.34
C PHE A 526 10.35 -12.17 9.56
N GLU A 527 10.26 -10.86 9.34
CA GLU A 527 11.44 -9.98 9.38
C GLU A 527 12.20 -10.00 10.72
N PRO A 528 11.55 -10.13 11.90
CA PRO A 528 12.26 -10.25 13.17
C PRO A 528 13.18 -11.48 13.28
N LEU A 529 13.02 -12.48 12.41
CA LEU A 529 13.86 -13.68 12.37
C LEU A 529 15.06 -13.52 11.41
N LEU A 530 15.14 -12.42 10.67
CA LEU A 530 16.29 -12.12 9.82
C LEU A 530 17.48 -11.61 10.64
N ARG A 531 18.69 -11.95 10.19
CA ARG A 531 19.94 -11.53 10.84
C ARG A 531 20.77 -10.67 9.87
N PRO A 532 21.10 -9.42 10.24
CA PRO A 532 22.01 -8.58 9.44
C PRO A 532 23.37 -9.24 9.29
N MET A 533 24.00 -9.08 8.12
CA MET A 533 25.27 -9.70 7.72
C MET A 533 25.26 -11.24 7.65
N THR A 534 24.09 -11.87 7.83
CA THR A 534 23.87 -13.31 7.65
C THR A 534 22.90 -13.54 6.49
N HIS A 535 21.75 -12.84 6.48
CA HIS A 535 20.72 -13.00 5.44
C HIS A 535 20.63 -11.80 4.49
N TYR A 536 21.22 -10.66 4.85
CA TYR A 536 21.20 -9.43 4.05
C TYR A 536 22.28 -8.45 4.53
N ILE A 537 22.61 -7.45 3.73
CA ILE A 537 23.48 -6.33 4.12
C ILE A 537 22.59 -5.16 4.59
N PRO A 538 22.66 -4.72 5.85
CA PRO A 538 21.84 -3.61 6.34
C PRO A 538 22.37 -2.25 5.84
N THR A 539 21.47 -1.32 5.58
CA THR A 539 21.75 0.11 5.41
C THR A 539 20.77 0.91 6.26
N ASN A 540 21.22 2.07 6.75
CA ASN A 540 20.39 2.91 7.59
C ASN A 540 19.13 3.40 6.83
N TYR A 541 18.13 3.86 7.59
CA TYR A 541 16.86 4.29 7.01
C TYR A 541 17.02 5.45 6.00
N MET A 542 18.05 6.28 6.14
CA MET A 542 18.30 7.44 5.27
C MET A 542 19.10 7.10 4.00
N PHE A 543 19.62 5.88 3.87
CA PHE A 543 20.61 5.48 2.87
C PHE A 543 21.91 6.31 2.89
N ASP A 544 22.27 6.91 4.03
CA ASP A 544 23.49 7.71 4.11
C ASP A 544 24.76 6.85 4.07
N ASP A 545 24.67 5.58 4.48
CA ASP A 545 25.76 4.59 4.44
C ASP A 545 25.69 3.68 3.20
N LEU A 546 24.72 3.85 2.29
CA LEU A 546 24.49 2.91 1.19
C LEU A 546 25.72 2.74 0.28
N ILE A 547 26.42 3.83 -0.03
CA ILE A 547 27.62 3.79 -0.89
C ILE A 547 28.72 2.97 -0.22
N GLU A 548 28.99 3.23 1.07
CA GLU A 548 29.96 2.48 1.86
C GLU A 548 29.60 0.98 1.89
N LYS A 549 28.31 0.63 2.05
CA LYS A 549 27.88 -0.78 2.03
C LYS A 549 28.12 -1.46 0.69
N ILE A 550 27.95 -0.74 -0.42
CA ILE A 550 28.21 -1.30 -1.76
C ILE A 550 29.71 -1.49 -1.98
N GLU A 551 30.54 -0.53 -1.57
CA GLU A 551 32.01 -0.63 -1.70
C GLU A 551 32.58 -1.74 -0.82
N TRP A 552 32.10 -1.85 0.42
CA TRP A 552 32.43 -2.99 1.29
C TRP A 552 32.05 -4.32 0.62
N ALA A 553 30.86 -4.41 0.05
CA ALA A 553 30.39 -5.63 -0.60
C ALA A 553 31.26 -6.01 -1.81
N GLN A 554 31.71 -5.02 -2.60
CA GLN A 554 32.63 -5.26 -3.72
C GLN A 554 34.02 -5.74 -3.25
N ALA A 555 34.49 -5.27 -2.10
CA ALA A 555 35.77 -5.68 -1.52
C ALA A 555 35.71 -7.08 -0.85
N HIS A 556 34.52 -7.59 -0.54
CA HIS A 556 34.31 -8.83 0.21
C HIS A 556 33.43 -9.83 -0.57
N ASP A 557 33.75 -10.06 -1.85
CA ASP A 557 32.89 -10.82 -2.78
C ASP A 557 32.50 -12.22 -2.28
N ASP A 558 33.44 -12.95 -1.67
CA ASP A 558 33.17 -14.29 -1.12
C ASP A 558 32.21 -14.24 0.09
N GLN A 559 32.38 -13.26 0.99
CA GLN A 559 31.47 -13.07 2.13
C GLN A 559 30.07 -12.68 1.65
N VAL A 560 29.98 -11.82 0.63
CA VAL A 560 28.70 -11.46 0.00
C VAL A 560 28.03 -12.69 -0.58
N LYS A 561 28.77 -13.53 -1.32
CA LYS A 561 28.21 -14.77 -1.88
C LYS A 561 27.69 -15.69 -0.79
N GLN A 562 28.41 -15.80 0.35
CA GLN A 562 27.95 -16.55 1.52
C GLN A 562 26.67 -15.98 2.13
N ILE A 563 26.53 -14.65 2.24
CA ILE A 563 25.29 -14.00 2.72
C ILE A 563 24.10 -14.38 1.83
N MET A 564 24.27 -14.37 0.50
CA MET A 564 23.22 -14.80 -0.43
C MET A 564 22.83 -16.26 -0.22
N GLN A 565 23.81 -17.16 -0.07
CA GLN A 565 23.55 -18.58 0.16
C GLN A 565 22.82 -18.83 1.49
N GLN A 566 23.23 -18.15 2.57
CA GLN A 566 22.57 -18.21 3.86
C GLN A 566 21.14 -17.66 3.80
N ALA A 567 20.91 -16.56 3.07
CA ALA A 567 19.58 -16.02 2.83
C ALA A 567 18.67 -17.02 2.10
N ASN A 568 19.18 -17.67 1.04
CA ASN A 568 18.42 -18.67 0.28
C ASN A 568 18.09 -19.89 1.13
N GLN A 569 19.06 -20.41 1.89
CA GLN A 569 18.86 -21.53 2.79
C GLN A 569 17.79 -21.18 3.83
N TRP A 570 17.90 -20.01 4.47
CA TRP A 570 16.92 -19.54 5.43
C TRP A 570 15.53 -19.39 4.80
N ALA A 571 15.42 -18.78 3.62
CA ALA A 571 14.16 -18.60 2.91
C ALA A 571 13.49 -19.93 2.55
N SER A 572 14.28 -20.92 2.09
CA SER A 572 13.77 -22.27 1.80
C SER A 572 13.16 -22.97 3.00
N GLN A 573 13.63 -22.65 4.21
CA GLN A 573 13.14 -23.24 5.45
C GLN A 573 11.98 -22.43 6.06
N TYR A 574 12.11 -21.11 6.14
CA TYR A 574 11.18 -20.24 6.87
C TYR A 574 10.06 -19.64 6.00
N LEU A 575 10.26 -19.54 4.68
CA LEU A 575 9.31 -18.94 3.74
C LEU A 575 8.68 -19.95 2.77
N SER A 576 8.97 -21.24 2.93
CA SER A 576 8.24 -22.30 2.23
C SER A 576 6.75 -22.22 2.56
N PHE A 577 5.90 -22.75 1.68
CA PHE A 577 4.45 -22.77 1.93
C PHE A 577 4.10 -23.40 3.27
N SER A 578 4.80 -24.49 3.61
CA SER A 578 4.53 -25.25 4.82
C SER A 578 4.94 -24.49 6.07
N ALA A 579 6.02 -23.71 6.01
CA ALA A 579 6.45 -22.84 7.12
C ALA A 579 5.51 -21.64 7.29
N VAL A 580 5.10 -20.99 6.19
CA VAL A 580 4.08 -19.93 6.20
C VAL A 580 2.78 -20.46 6.80
N LEU A 581 2.34 -21.64 6.36
CA LEU A 581 1.12 -22.30 6.84
C LEU A 581 1.23 -22.65 8.33
N THR A 582 2.40 -23.11 8.78
CA THR A 582 2.67 -23.40 10.20
C THR A 582 2.62 -22.13 11.05
N PHE A 583 3.19 -21.02 10.58
CA PHE A 583 3.06 -19.73 11.25
C PHE A 583 1.60 -19.31 11.42
N VAL A 584 0.80 -19.38 10.34
CA VAL A 584 -0.62 -19.01 10.39
C VAL A 584 -1.41 -19.94 11.31
N GLU A 585 -1.14 -21.25 11.28
CA GLU A 585 -1.78 -22.21 12.18
C GLU A 585 -1.50 -21.86 13.64
N LEU A 586 -0.24 -21.63 14.00
CA LEU A 586 0.16 -21.26 15.36
C LEU A 586 -0.50 -19.93 15.76
N LEU A 587 -0.40 -18.90 14.92
CA LEU A 587 -0.99 -17.59 15.18
C LEU A 587 -2.50 -17.69 15.45
N LEU A 588 -3.25 -18.37 14.59
CA LEU A 588 -4.70 -18.47 14.73
C LEU A 588 -5.12 -19.33 15.93
N ARG A 589 -4.39 -20.42 16.21
CA ARG A 589 -4.69 -21.29 17.37
C ARG A 589 -4.45 -20.58 18.70
N GLU A 590 -3.29 -19.94 18.84
CA GLU A 590 -2.94 -19.20 20.06
C GLU A 590 -3.86 -17.99 20.22
N TYR A 591 -4.13 -17.24 19.14
CA TYR A 591 -5.10 -16.14 19.17
C TYR A 591 -6.52 -16.60 19.56
N ALA A 592 -6.99 -17.73 19.03
CA ALA A 592 -8.31 -18.27 19.37
C ALA A 592 -8.45 -18.56 20.88
N SER A 593 -7.36 -18.98 21.54
CA SER A 593 -7.35 -19.23 22.99
C SER A 593 -7.49 -17.96 23.83
N LEU A 594 -7.23 -16.79 23.23
CA LEU A 594 -7.35 -15.48 23.89
C LEU A 594 -8.75 -14.88 23.74
N LEU A 595 -9.60 -15.39 22.83
CA LEU A 595 -10.96 -14.87 22.62
C LEU A 595 -11.83 -15.10 23.86
N GLN A 596 -12.42 -14.03 24.38
CA GLN A 596 -13.19 -14.06 25.62
C GLN A 596 -14.66 -14.49 25.41
N GLN A 597 -15.21 -14.27 24.22
CA GLN A 597 -16.61 -14.56 23.91
C GLN A 597 -16.75 -15.80 23.01
N PRO A 598 -17.84 -16.58 23.15
CA PRO A 598 -18.16 -17.61 22.17
C PRO A 598 -18.45 -16.97 20.81
N ILE A 599 -18.00 -17.66 19.75
CA ILE A 599 -18.13 -17.17 18.38
C ILE A 599 -19.51 -17.52 17.85
N SER A 600 -20.23 -16.51 17.34
CA SER A 600 -21.48 -16.68 16.62
C SER A 600 -21.34 -16.14 15.20
N ILE A 601 -21.75 -16.92 14.20
CA ILE A 601 -21.71 -16.49 12.79
C ILE A 601 -22.51 -15.20 12.63
N ASN A 602 -21.89 -14.19 12.05
CA ASN A 602 -22.54 -12.92 11.77
C ASN A 602 -23.60 -13.13 10.66
N ARG A 603 -24.80 -12.59 10.86
CA ARG A 603 -25.94 -12.77 9.94
C ARG A 603 -25.70 -12.22 8.53
N GLU A 604 -24.80 -11.25 8.40
CA GLU A 604 -24.43 -10.63 7.12
C GLU A 604 -23.18 -11.27 6.51
N ALA A 605 -22.53 -12.22 7.21
CA ALA A 605 -21.37 -12.91 6.67
C ALA A 605 -21.77 -13.90 5.58
N ILE A 606 -20.94 -13.97 4.54
CA ILE A 606 -21.11 -14.82 3.37
C ILE A 606 -20.25 -16.07 3.58
N LYS A 607 -20.80 -17.25 3.34
CA LYS A 607 -20.04 -18.51 3.40
C LYS A 607 -19.08 -18.58 2.22
N VAL A 608 -17.83 -18.95 2.48
CA VAL A 608 -16.83 -19.19 1.42
C VAL A 608 -16.79 -20.67 1.07
N LEU A 609 -16.89 -20.97 -0.22
CA LEU A 609 -16.82 -22.31 -0.79
C LEU A 609 -15.57 -22.44 -1.66
N PHE A 610 -14.84 -23.54 -1.48
CA PHE A 610 -13.66 -23.87 -2.29
C PHE A 610 -14.03 -24.95 -3.31
N GLU A 611 -13.92 -24.61 -4.60
CA GLU A 611 -14.33 -25.46 -5.74
C GLU A 611 -13.18 -25.83 -6.66
#